data_AF-A0A937TS28-F1
#
_entry.id   AF-A0A937TS28-F1
#
_cell.length_a   1.000
_cell.length_b   1.000
_cell.length_c   1.000
_cell.angle_alpha   90.00
_cell.angle_beta   90.00
_cell.angle_gamma   90.00
#
_symmetry.space_group_name_H-M   'P 1'
#
loop_
_entity.id
_entity.type
_entity.pdbx_description
1 polymer ?
#
loop_
_entity_poly.entity_id
_entity_poly.type
_entity_poly.pdbx_seq_one_letter_code
_entity_poly.pdbx_strand_id
1 'polypeptide(L)'
;DDDKSVFQKYWDFLKQSQLESAYLGILTPYPGTRIFEKYQKEGRILHYNWDRYDTSNVVFRPKKMTEKELTEGYIWAYKKSYSFFSIFKRLRKTTAYKPFFWPMNVGFNLSIKRFSKAAQ
;
A
#
# COMPACT_ATOMS: atom_id res chain seq x y z
N ASP A 1 -6.74 -12.43 10.86
CA ASP A 1 -5.68 -11.41 10.78
C ASP A 1 -4.60 -11.84 9.82
N ASP A 2 -4.08 -10.88 9.04
CA ASP A 2 -3.04 -11.07 8.04
C ASP A 2 -1.65 -11.23 8.65
N ASP A 3 -0.79 -11.96 7.95
CA ASP A 3 0.65 -12.11 8.23
C ASP A 3 1.48 -11.58 7.03
N LYS A 4 2.80 -11.67 7.14
CA LYS A 4 3.74 -11.16 6.12
C LYS A 4 3.55 -11.78 4.73
N SER A 5 2.90 -12.94 4.60
CA SER A 5 2.62 -13.55 3.29
C SER A 5 1.69 -12.69 2.43
N VAL A 6 0.91 -11.78 3.04
CA VAL A 6 -0.05 -10.93 2.32
C VAL A 6 0.63 -10.04 1.28
N PHE A 7 1.83 -9.55 1.55
CA PHE A 7 2.56 -8.67 0.62
C PHE A 7 2.92 -9.41 -0.68
N GLN A 8 3.38 -10.66 -0.56
CA GLN A 8 3.69 -11.50 -1.71
C GLN A 8 2.43 -11.87 -2.50
N LYS A 9 1.35 -12.28 -1.80
CA LYS A 9 0.05 -12.59 -2.44
C LYS A 9 -0.49 -11.38 -3.20
N TYR A 10 -0.41 -10.19 -2.61
CA TYR A 10 -0.83 -8.94 -3.24
C TYR A 10 0.01 -8.63 -4.48
N TRP A 11 1.34 -8.79 -4.41
CA TRP A 11 2.22 -8.62 -5.56
C TRP A 11 1.91 -9.61 -6.70
N ASP A 12 1.63 -10.87 -6.35
CA ASP A 12 1.27 -11.89 -7.33
C ASP A 12 -0.05 -11.55 -8.03
N PHE A 13 -1.06 -11.08 -7.28
CA PHE A 13 -2.31 -10.56 -7.85
C PHE A 13 -2.09 -9.37 -8.79
N LEU A 14 -1.28 -8.39 -8.40
CA LEU A 14 -0.99 -7.23 -9.25
C LEU A 14 -0.23 -7.61 -10.54
N LYS A 15 0.70 -8.56 -10.48
CA LYS A 15 1.38 -9.07 -11.68
C LYS A 15 0.40 -9.72 -12.65
N GLN A 16 -0.58 -10.46 -12.14
CA GLN A 16 -1.54 -11.21 -12.95
C GLN A 16 -2.62 -10.31 -13.54
N SER A 17 -3.11 -9.33 -12.78
CA SER A 17 -4.20 -8.44 -13.21
C SER A 17 -3.83 -7.44 -14.30
N GLN A 18 -2.54 -7.15 -14.50
CA GLN A 18 -2.03 -6.20 -15.51
C GLN A 18 -2.67 -4.80 -15.47
N LEU A 19 -3.20 -4.38 -14.31
CA LEU A 19 -3.83 -3.06 -14.10
C LEU A 19 -2.88 -1.93 -14.49
N GLU A 20 -3.40 -0.88 -15.13
CA GLU A 20 -2.63 0.29 -15.57
C GLU A 20 -2.04 1.08 -14.40
N SER A 21 -2.73 1.08 -13.26
CA SER A 21 -2.31 1.69 -12.00
C SER A 21 -2.94 0.95 -10.82
N ALA A 22 -2.25 0.95 -9.68
CA ALA A 22 -2.76 0.41 -8.43
C ALA A 22 -2.50 1.39 -7.28
N TYR A 23 -3.50 1.57 -6.43
CA TYR A 23 -3.36 2.27 -5.15
C TYR A 23 -3.31 1.25 -4.03
N LEU A 24 -2.30 1.36 -3.16
CA LEU A 24 -2.17 0.51 -1.99
C LEU A 24 -2.47 1.37 -0.77
N GLY A 25 -3.22 0.81 0.18
CA GLY A 25 -3.47 1.44 1.47
C GLY A 25 -3.26 0.45 2.60
N ILE A 26 -2.77 0.96 3.71
CA ILE A 26 -2.79 0.27 5.00
C ILE A 26 -4.20 0.40 5.58
N LEU A 27 -4.71 -0.68 6.18
CA LEU A 27 -5.99 -0.64 6.88
C LEU A 27 -5.98 0.47 7.95
N THR A 28 -6.87 1.44 7.80
CA THR A 28 -7.07 2.53 8.76
C THR A 28 -8.44 2.36 9.43
N PRO A 29 -8.50 1.93 10.70
CA PRO A 29 -9.77 1.80 11.43
C PRO A 29 -10.29 3.19 11.81
N TYR A 30 -11.20 3.76 11.02
CA TYR A 30 -11.80 5.07 11.32
C TYR A 30 -12.81 5.00 12.48
N PRO A 31 -12.82 5.97 13.41
CA PRO A 31 -13.83 6.03 14.47
C PRO A 31 -15.27 6.02 13.93
N GLY A 32 -16.15 5.32 14.66
CA GLY A 32 -17.52 5.02 14.21
C GLY A 32 -17.63 3.80 13.29
N THR A 33 -16.52 3.21 12.84
CA THR A 33 -16.55 1.93 12.12
C THR A 33 -16.54 0.74 13.09
N ARG A 34 -17.20 -0.36 12.70
CA ARG A 34 -17.19 -1.62 13.48
C ARG A 34 -15.78 -2.14 13.75
N ILE A 35 -14.84 -1.91 12.82
CA ILE A 35 -13.46 -2.37 12.99
C ILE A 35 -12.69 -1.52 13.99
N PHE A 36 -12.95 -0.22 14.07
CA PHE A 36 -12.40 0.64 15.10
C PHE A 36 -12.89 0.24 16.49
N GLU A 37 -14.20 0.04 16.67
CA GLU A 37 -14.76 -0.40 17.95
C GLU A 37 -14.15 -1.74 18.39
N LYS A 38 -14.01 -2.68 17.46
CA LYS A 38 -13.37 -3.97 17.72
C LYS A 38 -11.91 -3.78 18.15
N TYR A 39 -11.13 -3.01 17.41
CA TYR A 39 -9.70 -2.80 17.70
C TYR A 39 -9.50 -1.99 18.98
N GLN A 40 -10.40 -1.06 19.30
CA GLN A 40 -10.39 -0.33 20.55
C GLN A 40 -10.65 -1.27 21.74
N LYS A 41 -11.68 -2.14 21.65
CA LYS A 41 -11.96 -3.17 22.67
C LYS A 41 -10.80 -4.16 22.84
N GLU A 42 -10.11 -4.51 21.75
CA GLU A 42 -8.92 -5.37 21.77
C GLU A 42 -7.64 -4.64 22.24
N GLY A 43 -7.68 -3.33 22.53
CA GLY A 43 -6.50 -2.55 22.96
C GLY A 43 -5.44 -2.39 21.85
N ARG A 44 -5.87 -2.41 20.59
CA ARG A 44 -4.99 -2.42 19.40
C ARG A 44 -4.84 -1.06 18.72
N ILE A 45 -5.59 -0.02 19.10
CA ILE A 45 -5.41 1.32 18.52
C ILE A 45 -4.11 1.93 19.08
N LEU A 46 -3.24 2.42 18.20
CA LEU A 46 -1.94 2.99 18.56
C LEU A 46 -1.98 4.51 18.74
N HIS A 47 -2.78 5.17 17.91
CA HIS A 47 -2.86 6.63 17.85
C HIS A 47 -4.30 7.05 17.67
N TYR A 48 -4.66 8.19 18.25
CA TYR A 48 -5.93 8.89 17.98
C TYR A 48 -5.69 10.23 17.27
N ASN A 49 -4.44 10.52 16.91
CA ASN A 49 -4.12 11.69 16.09
C ASN A 49 -4.60 11.44 14.66
N TRP A 50 -5.61 12.20 14.26
CA TRP A 50 -6.26 12.17 12.95
C TRP A 50 -5.34 12.46 11.77
N ASP A 51 -4.26 13.23 11.98
CA ASP A 51 -3.27 13.51 10.94
C ASP A 51 -2.57 12.23 10.45
N ARG A 52 -2.61 11.14 11.24
CA ARG A 52 -2.06 9.84 10.87
C ARG A 52 -3.06 8.93 10.15
N TYR A 53 -4.32 9.32 10.00
CA TYR A 53 -5.39 8.48 9.43
C TYR A 53 -5.47 8.62 7.90
N ASP A 54 -4.33 8.53 7.24
CA ASP A 54 -4.12 8.84 5.81
C ASP A 54 -3.94 7.61 4.92
N THR A 55 -4.21 6.40 5.44
CA THR A 55 -4.03 5.10 4.78
C THR A 55 -2.58 4.75 4.40
N SER A 56 -1.60 5.56 4.80
CA SER A 56 -0.17 5.26 4.62
C SER A 56 0.56 5.02 5.94
N ASN A 57 -0.03 5.44 7.06
CA ASN A 57 0.49 5.20 8.40
C ASN A 57 -0.21 4.03 9.09
N VAL A 58 0.58 3.30 9.90
CA VAL A 58 0.06 2.25 10.78
C VAL A 58 -0.49 2.89 12.05
N VAL A 59 -1.81 2.82 12.26
CA VAL A 59 -2.49 3.39 13.44
C VAL A 59 -3.09 2.32 14.36
N PHE A 60 -2.83 1.06 14.08
CA PHE A 60 -3.26 -0.08 14.89
C PHE A 60 -2.17 -1.15 14.97
N ARG A 61 -2.20 -1.99 16.02
CA ARG A 61 -1.30 -3.11 16.21
C ARG A 61 -1.80 -4.35 15.43
N PRO A 62 -1.09 -4.82 14.38
CA PRO A 62 -1.41 -6.09 13.74
C PRO A 62 -1.11 -7.28 14.67
N LYS A 63 -1.82 -8.41 14.50
CA LYS A 63 -1.68 -9.59 15.38
C LYS A 63 -0.52 -10.51 15.03
N LYS A 64 -0.10 -10.55 13.75
CA LYS A 64 0.88 -11.53 13.23
C LYS A 64 2.13 -10.90 12.61
N MET A 65 2.31 -9.60 12.83
CA MET A 65 3.51 -8.85 12.43
C MET A 65 3.63 -7.62 13.34
N THR A 66 4.80 -7.00 13.34
CA THR A 66 5.02 -5.71 13.97
C THR A 66 4.54 -4.57 13.08
N GLU A 67 4.37 -3.38 13.66
CA GLU A 67 4.05 -2.15 12.91
C GLU A 67 5.11 -1.85 11.85
N LYS A 68 6.39 -2.05 12.22
CA LYS A 68 7.53 -1.89 11.32
C LYS A 68 7.47 -2.85 10.14
N GLU A 69 7.22 -4.14 10.40
CA GLU A 69 7.07 -5.14 9.32
C GLU A 69 5.89 -4.82 8.39
N LEU A 70 4.80 -4.26 8.92
CA LEU A 70 3.67 -3.80 8.11
C LEU A 70 4.08 -2.63 7.19
N THR A 71 4.75 -1.61 7.74
CA THR A 71 5.26 -0.46 6.99
C THR A 71 6.28 -0.89 5.93
N GLU A 72 7.22 -1.76 6.28
CA GLU A 72 8.25 -2.26 5.36
C GLU A 72 7.64 -3.08 4.22
N GLY A 73 6.69 -3.96 4.55
CA GLY A 73 5.96 -4.76 3.55
C GLY A 73 5.11 -3.90 2.62
N TYR A 74 4.46 -2.87 3.14
CA TYR A 74 3.73 -1.87 2.37
C TYR A 74 4.65 -1.13 1.38
N ILE A 75 5.77 -0.59 1.86
CA ILE A 75 6.77 0.10 1.03
C ILE A 75 7.34 -0.85 -0.03
N TRP A 76 7.66 -2.09 0.35
CA TRP A 76 8.15 -3.11 -0.57
C TRP A 76 7.15 -3.39 -1.69
N ALA A 77 5.87 -3.58 -1.36
CA ALA A 77 4.82 -3.85 -2.33
C ALA A 77 4.64 -2.67 -3.29
N TYR A 78 4.67 -1.44 -2.77
CA TYR A 78 4.57 -0.22 -3.58
C TYR A 78 5.75 -0.08 -4.56
N LYS A 79 6.99 -0.30 -4.08
CA LYS A 79 8.21 -0.28 -4.91
C LYS A 79 8.18 -1.35 -6.00
N LYS A 80 7.75 -2.57 -5.68
CA LYS A 80 7.62 -3.65 -6.67
C LYS A 80 6.56 -3.32 -7.72
N SER A 81 5.42 -2.80 -7.29
CA SER A 81 4.30 -2.43 -8.17
C SER A 81 4.69 -1.35 -9.18
N TYR A 82 5.46 -0.36 -8.77
CA TYR A 82 5.89 0.74 -9.65
C TYR A 82 7.36 0.68 -10.05
N SER A 83 7.99 -0.49 -10.03
CA SER A 83 9.31 -0.65 -10.64
C SER A 83 9.23 -0.37 -12.15
N PHE A 84 10.32 0.12 -12.76
CA PHE A 84 10.34 0.44 -14.19
C PHE A 84 9.93 -0.77 -15.05
N PHE A 85 10.44 -1.96 -14.70
CA PHE A 85 10.08 -3.20 -15.39
C PHE A 85 8.60 -3.57 -15.20
N SER A 86 8.06 -3.40 -13.99
CA SER A 86 6.63 -3.63 -13.71
C SER A 86 5.75 -2.69 -14.52
N ILE A 87 6.11 -1.40 -14.61
CA ILE A 87 5.40 -0.38 -15.42
C ILE A 87 5.41 -0.77 -16.89
N PHE A 88 6.60 -1.05 -17.44
CA PHE A 88 6.74 -1.43 -18.84
C PHE A 88 5.93 -2.69 -19.17
N LYS A 89 6.01 -3.72 -18.32
CA LYS A 89 5.31 -5.00 -18.53
C LYS A 89 3.79 -4.86 -18.57
N ARG A 90 3.20 -4.00 -17.73
CA ARG A 90 1.74 -3.73 -17.73
C ARG A 90 1.33 -2.82 -18.89
N LEU A 91 2.06 -1.73 -19.13
CA LEU A 91 1.61 -0.71 -20.07
C LEU A 91 1.85 -1.07 -21.54
N ARG A 92 2.79 -1.97 -21.85
CA ARG A 92 3.05 -2.37 -23.24
C ARG A 92 1.83 -3.06 -23.91
N LYS A 93 0.96 -3.69 -23.13
CA LYS A 93 -0.22 -4.45 -23.61
C LYS A 93 -1.55 -3.76 -23.32
N THR A 94 -1.55 -2.59 -22.65
CA THR A 94 -2.80 -1.92 -22.31
C THR A 94 -3.52 -1.38 -23.55
N THR A 95 -4.85 -1.46 -23.53
CA THR A 95 -5.76 -0.80 -24.48
C THR A 95 -6.13 0.61 -24.02
N ALA A 96 -5.79 1.00 -22.79
CA ALA A 96 -6.09 2.31 -22.23
C ALA A 96 -5.24 3.44 -22.85
N TYR A 97 -5.62 4.69 -22.62
CA TYR A 97 -5.00 5.88 -23.20
C TYR A 97 -3.53 6.06 -22.71
N LYS A 98 -2.60 5.56 -23.52
CA LYS A 98 -1.15 5.53 -23.24
C LYS A 98 -0.55 6.89 -22.87
N PRO A 99 -0.84 8.00 -23.56
CA PRO A 99 -0.28 9.30 -23.22
C PRO A 99 -0.65 9.80 -21.81
N PHE A 100 -1.73 9.28 -21.20
CA PHE A 100 -2.05 9.55 -19.80
C PHE A 100 -1.33 8.58 -18.85
N PHE A 101 -1.46 7.28 -19.09
CA PHE A 101 -0.96 6.28 -18.14
C PHE A 101 0.57 6.18 -18.09
N TRP A 102 1.29 6.45 -19.18
CA TRP A 102 2.75 6.41 -19.17
C TRP A 102 3.38 7.50 -18.28
N PRO A 103 3.10 8.81 -18.50
CA PRO A 103 3.62 9.87 -17.63
C PRO A 103 3.15 9.71 -16.18
N MET A 104 1.89 9.34 -15.97
CA MET A 104 1.33 9.09 -14.62
C MET A 104 2.13 8.02 -13.86
N ASN A 105 2.45 6.89 -14.50
CA ASN A 105 3.21 5.81 -13.87
C ASN A 105 4.68 6.20 -13.59
N VAL A 106 5.29 7.03 -14.43
CA VAL A 106 6.61 7.62 -14.14
C VAL A 106 6.52 8.54 -12.93
N GLY A 107 5.50 9.39 -12.85
CA GLY A 107 5.21 10.23 -11.68
C GLY A 107 5.08 9.41 -10.40
N PHE A 108 4.33 8.31 -10.43
CA PHE A 108 4.23 7.40 -9.30
C PHE A 108 5.57 6.78 -8.93
N ASN A 109 6.38 6.30 -9.90
CA ASN A 109 7.71 5.76 -9.60
C ASN A 109 8.58 6.76 -8.82
N LEU A 110 8.57 8.02 -9.24
CA LEU A 110 9.33 9.09 -8.58
C LEU A 110 8.77 9.41 -7.19
N SER A 111 7.44 9.53 -7.06
CA SER A 111 6.77 9.78 -5.78
C SER A 111 7.08 8.68 -4.75
N ILE A 112 6.97 7.40 -5.15
CA ILE A 112 7.24 6.26 -4.28
C ILE A 112 8.70 6.21 -3.85
N LYS A 113 9.64 6.54 -4.74
CA LYS A 113 11.06 6.65 -4.38
C LYS A 113 11.30 7.73 -3.33
N ARG A 114 10.60 8.87 -3.41
CA ARG A 114 10.69 9.96 -2.43
C ARG A 114 10.05 9.56 -1.10
N PHE A 115 8.81 9.05 -1.13
CA PHE A 115 8.09 8.56 0.05
C PHE A 115 8.90 7.50 0.80
N SER A 116 9.45 6.52 0.08
CA SER A 116 10.23 5.44 0.68
C SER A 116 11.55 5.90 1.29
N LYS A 117 12.11 7.04 0.85
CA LYS A 117 13.30 7.64 1.46
C LYS A 117 12.95 8.43 2.71
N ALA A 118 11.78 9.06 2.74
CA ALA A 118 11.28 9.82 3.89
C ALA A 118 10.76 8.91 5.02
N ALA A 119 10.33 7.70 4.70
CA ALA A 119 9.84 6.69 5.65
C ALA A 119 10.95 5.80 6.26
N GLN A 120 12.21 5.96 5.83
CA GLN A 120 13.41 5.30 6.38
C GLN A 120 14.09 6.23 7.39
#